data_AF-A0A932PGF6-F1
#
_entry.id   AF-A0A932PGF6-F1
#
_cell.length_a   1.000
_cell.length_b   1.000
_cell.length_c   1.000
_cell.angle_alpha   90.00
_cell.angle_beta   90.00
_cell.angle_gamma   90.00
#
_symmetry.space_group_name_H-M   'P 1'
#
loop_
_entity.id
_entity.type
_entity.pdbx_description
1 polymer ?
#
loop_
_entity_poly.entity_id
_entity_poly.type
_entity_poly.pdbx_seq_one_letter_code
_entity_poly.pdbx_strand_id
1 'polypeptide(L)' 'FGETDFIPIFQALRDADYDRWVSVEVFDYKPDPETIAKRSVEYMRECMRKIV' A
#
# COMPACT_ATOMS: atom_id res chain seq x y z
N PHE A 1 2.53 3.40 -6.72
CA PHE A 1 1.55 4.39 -7.12
C PHE A 1 1.76 5.59 -6.23
N GLY A 2 1.80 6.78 -6.82
CA GLY A 2 2.43 7.95 -6.21
C GLY A 2 3.96 7.92 -6.35
N GLU A 3 4.62 8.96 -5.84
CA GLU A 3 6.08 9.10 -5.85
C GLU A 3 6.77 8.27 -4.76
N THR A 4 6.05 7.94 -3.70
CA THR A 4 6.56 7.11 -2.61
C THR A 4 6.73 5.66 -3.06
N ASP A 5 7.92 5.10 -2.86
CA ASP A 5 8.15 3.66 -3.01
C ASP A 5 7.80 2.93 -1.71
N PHE A 6 6.76 2.10 -1.77
CA PHE A 6 6.27 1.34 -0.61
C PHE A 6 6.97 -0.02 -0.44
N ILE A 7 7.74 -0.50 -1.43
CA ILE A 7 8.43 -1.79 -1.32
C ILE A 7 9.33 -1.86 -0.08
N PRO A 8 10.24 -0.89 0.20
CA PRO A 8 11.09 -0.94 1.40
C PRO A 8 10.28 -0.83 2.70
N ILE A 9 9.10 -0.21 2.67
CA ILE A 9 8.21 -0.10 3.84
C ILE A 9 7.61 -1.46 4.18
N PHE A 10 7.07 -2.17 3.18
CA PHE A 10 6.55 -3.52 3.38
C PHE A 10 7.64 -4.51 3.77
N GLN A 11 8.87 -4.35 3.24
CA GLN A 11 10.03 -5.13 3.66
C GLN A 11 10.30 -4.96 5.16
N ALA A 12 10.35 -3.72 5.63
CA ALA A 12 10.59 -3.43 7.05
C ALA A 12 9.47 -3.97 7.96
N LEU A 13 8.20 -3.87 7.54
CA LEU A 13 7.07 -4.45 8.29
C LEU A 13 7.20 -5.97 8.42
N ARG A 14 7.60 -6.65 7.33
CA ARG A 14 7.84 -8.10 7.35
C ARG A 14 9.01 -8.46 8.26
N ASP A 15 10.14 -7.76 8.14
CA ASP A 15 11.34 -8.03 8.93
C ASP A 15 11.11 -7.81 10.44
N ALA A 16 10.10 -7.01 10.78
CA ALA A 16 9.64 -6.77 12.15
C ALA A 16 8.53 -7.73 12.62
N ASP A 17 8.17 -8.76 11.84
CA ASP A 17 7.05 -9.68 12.11
C ASP A 17 5.72 -8.97 12.41
N TYR A 18 5.46 -7.86 11.70
CA TYR A 18 4.20 -7.13 11.86
C TYR A 18 3.02 -7.88 11.23
N ASP A 19 2.05 -8.30 12.06
CA ASP A 19 0.92 -9.16 11.69
C ASP A 19 -0.44 -8.45 11.75
N ARG A 20 -0.45 -7.11 11.81
CA ARG A 20 -1.66 -6.29 11.94
C ARG A 20 -2.00 -5.54 10.64
N TRP A 21 -2.91 -4.58 10.74
CA TRP A 21 -3.51 -3.89 9.60
C TRP A 21 -2.65 -2.73 9.09
N VAL A 22 -2.55 -2.61 7.76
CA VAL A 22 -2.04 -1.41 7.08
C VAL A 22 -3.24 -0.62 6.57
N SER A 23 -3.43 0.60 7.09
CA SER A 23 -4.49 1.52 6.65
C SER A 23 -3.95 2.49 5.59
N VAL A 24 -4.77 2.81 4.59
CA VAL A 24 -4.44 3.81 3.55
C VAL A 24 -5.28 5.06 3.78
N GLU A 25 -4.60 6.19 3.91
CA GLU A 25 -5.20 7.52 3.99
C GLU A 25 -4.69 8.37 2.82
N VAL A 26 -5.60 8.90 2.01
CA VAL A 26 -5.25 9.70 0.83
C VAL A 26 -5.53 11.18 1.09
N PHE A 27 -4.77 12.03 0.41
CA PHE A 27 -4.98 13.48 0.41
C PHE A 27 -5.51 14.00 -0.93
N ASP A 28 -5.43 13.21 -2.00
CA ASP A 28 -6.08 13.49 -3.28
C ASP A 28 -7.32 12.60 -3.43
N TYR A 29 -8.49 13.23 -3.61
CA TYR A 29 -9.79 12.58 -3.68
C TYR A 29 -10.26 12.34 -5.13
N LYS A 30 -9.40 12.57 -6.13
CA LYS A 30 -9.68 12.24 -7.52
C LYS A 30 -9.27 10.80 -7.88
N PRO A 31 -9.97 10.13 -8.80
CA PRO A 31 -11.20 10.58 -9.47
C PRO A 31 -12.47 10.38 -8.63
N ASP A 32 -12.52 9.34 -7.80
CA ASP A 32 -13.66 8.99 -6.94
C ASP A 32 -13.19 7.99 -5.85
N PRO A 33 -13.91 7.87 -4.72
CA PRO A 33 -13.47 7.05 -3.59
C PRO A 33 -13.37 5.55 -3.90
N GLU A 34 -14.22 5.01 -4.78
CA GLU A 34 -14.22 3.58 -5.09
C GLU A 34 -12.98 3.21 -5.93
N THR A 35 -12.67 4.04 -6.93
CA THR A 35 -11.45 3.88 -7.73
C THR A 35 -10.20 4.03 -6.87
N ILE A 36 -10.16 5.02 -5.97
CA ILE A 36 -9.03 5.21 -5.06
C ILE A 36 -8.82 3.98 -4.20
N ALA A 37 -9.87 3.48 -3.55
CA ALA A 37 -9.77 2.31 -2.67
C ALA A 37 -9.27 1.08 -3.42
N LYS A 38 -9.84 0.79 -4.60
CA LYS A 38 -9.44 -0.35 -5.45
C LYS A 38 -7.98 -0.27 -5.89
N ARG A 39 -7.55 0.88 -6.43
CA ARG A 39 -6.18 1.05 -6.91
C ARG A 39 -5.16 1.04 -5.75
N SER A 40 -5.54 1.61 -4.61
CA SER A 40 -4.70 1.62 -3.41
C SER A 40 -4.45 0.19 -2.92
N VAL A 41 -5.51 -0.60 -2.71
CA VAL A 41 -5.35 -1.98 -2.21
C VAL A 41 -4.63 -2.88 -3.22
N GLU A 42 -4.87 -2.70 -4.53
CA GLU A 42 -4.15 -3.42 -5.58
C GLU A 42 -2.66 -3.12 -5.53
N TYR A 43 -2.29 -1.84 -5.48
CA TYR A 43 -0.90 -1.42 -5.42
C TYR A 43 -0.19 -1.89 -4.14
N MET A 44 -0.83 -1.81 -2.97
CA MET A 44 -0.28 -2.36 -1.72
C MET A 44 0.00 -3.86 -1.83
N ARG A 45 -0.93 -4.63 -2.41
CA ARG A 45 -0.76 -6.08 -2.64
C ARG A 45 0.35 -6.38 -3.64
N GLU A 46 0.52 -5.56 -4.68
CA GLU A 46 1.66 -5.67 -5.60
C GLU A 46 3.00 -5.46 -4.91
N CYS A 47 3.12 -4.44 -4.06
CA CYS A 47 4.33 -4.22 -3.27
C CYS A 47 4.64 -5.44 -2.38
N MET A 48 3.63 -5.98 -1.69
CA MET A 48 3.81 -7.18 -0.87
C MET A 48 4.25 -8.40 -1.69
N ARG A 49 3.65 -8.62 -2.88
CA ARG A 49 4.03 -9.74 -3.77
C ARG A 49 5.47 -9.65 -4.30
N LYS A 50 6.05 -8.46 -4.35
CA LYS A 50 7.44 -8.27 -4.82
C LYS A 50 8.49 -8.65 -3.78
N ILE A 51 8.10 -8.74 -2.51
CA ILE A 51 9.02 -9.08 -1.42
C ILE A 51 8.85 -10.53 -0.97
N VAL A 52 7.68 -11.14 -1.18
CA VAL A 52 7.39 -12.57 -0.91
C VAL A 52 8.10 -13.48 -1.90
#